data_AF-A0A938ASK6-F1
#
_entry.id   AF-A0A938ASK6-F1
#
_cell.length_a   1.000
_cell.length_b   1.000
_cell.length_c   1.000
_cell.angle_alpha   90.00
_cell.angle_beta   90.00
_cell.angle_gamma   90.00
#
_symmetry.space_group_name_H-M   'P 1'
#
loop_
_entity.id
_entity.type
_entity.pdbx_description
1 polymer ?
#
loop_
_entity_poly.entity_id
_entity_poly.type
_entity_poly.pdbx_seq_one_letter_code
_entity_poly.pdbx_strand_id
1 'polypeptide(L)'
;MKADLILYNSLVHTLDEAKPRAQAVALYGGRIVAVGSNDEVRALAGRGTQKLDLAGRTVVPGFTDSHVHFLWYAVGLTRPNLDGAKSLEEALG
;
A
#
# COMPACT_ATOMS: atom_id res chain seq x y z
N MET A 1 12.36 13.30 -17.69
CA MET A 1 11.11 13.38 -16.89
C MET A 1 11.49 13.52 -15.43
N LYS A 2 10.77 14.32 -14.64
CA LYS A 2 11.01 14.48 -13.18
C LYS A 2 9.83 13.88 -12.41
N ALA A 3 10.08 13.28 -11.25
CA ALA A 3 9.04 12.63 -10.45
C ALA A 3 8.19 13.65 -9.68
N ASP A 4 6.93 13.32 -9.41
CA ASP A 4 6.06 14.11 -8.53
C ASP A 4 6.17 13.65 -7.08
N LEU A 5 6.39 12.33 -6.86
CA LEU A 5 6.58 11.71 -5.56
C LEU A 5 7.77 10.74 -5.59
N ILE A 6 8.62 10.78 -4.57
CA ILE A 6 9.69 9.81 -4.34
C ILE A 6 9.54 9.25 -2.92
N LEU A 7 9.40 7.94 -2.82
CA LEU A 7 9.52 7.18 -1.59
C LEU A 7 10.95 6.65 -1.51
N TYR A 8 11.67 6.93 -0.43
CA TYR A 8 13.07 6.51 -0.28
C TYR A 8 13.39 6.08 1.15
N ASN A 9 14.57 5.48 1.33
CA ASN A 9 15.01 4.89 2.58
C ASN A 9 13.98 3.86 3.07
N SER A 10 13.69 2.87 2.22
CA SER A 10 12.65 1.86 2.44
C SER A 10 13.11 0.46 2.07
N LEU A 11 12.40 -0.55 2.57
CA LEU A 11 12.50 -1.92 2.07
C LEU A 11 11.37 -2.14 1.05
N VAL A 12 11.66 -1.98 -0.24
CA VAL A 12 10.66 -2.17 -1.30
C VAL A 12 10.67 -3.64 -1.72
N HIS A 13 9.53 -4.32 -1.61
CA HIS A 13 9.27 -5.58 -2.30
C HIS A 13 8.55 -5.28 -3.61
N THR A 14 9.13 -5.68 -4.73
CA THR A 14 8.56 -5.39 -6.06
C THR A 14 7.64 -6.50 -6.56
N LEU A 15 7.85 -7.73 -6.04
CA LEU A 15 7.28 -8.97 -6.58
C LEU A 15 7.69 -9.29 -8.03
N ASP A 16 8.73 -8.62 -8.55
CA ASP A 16 9.40 -8.94 -9.80
C ASP A 16 10.57 -9.89 -9.51
N GLU A 17 10.57 -11.08 -10.12
CA GLU A 17 11.64 -12.08 -9.94
C GLU A 17 13.03 -11.56 -10.33
N ALA A 18 13.12 -10.68 -11.33
CA ALA A 18 14.38 -10.11 -11.79
C ALA A 18 14.93 -9.03 -10.84
N LYS A 19 14.04 -8.36 -10.11
CA LYS A 19 14.40 -7.28 -9.18
C LYS A 19 13.53 -7.31 -7.92
N PRO A 20 13.64 -8.35 -7.06
CA PRO A 20 12.65 -8.60 -6.00
C PRO A 20 12.69 -7.58 -4.86
N ARG A 21 13.79 -6.83 -4.72
CA ARG A 21 13.99 -5.81 -3.69
C ARG A 21 14.56 -4.51 -4.25
N ALA A 22 14.19 -3.40 -3.64
CA ALA A 22 14.75 -2.08 -3.91
C ALA A 22 14.71 -1.18 -2.66
N GLN A 23 15.26 0.02 -2.76
CA GLN A 23 15.34 0.98 -1.65
C GLN A 23 14.42 2.17 -1.82
N ALA A 24 14.02 2.48 -3.05
CA ALA A 24 13.22 3.64 -3.40
C ALA A 24 12.34 3.41 -4.63
N VAL A 25 11.27 4.20 -4.73
CA VAL A 25 10.31 4.24 -5.85
C VAL A 25 10.01 5.69 -6.22
N ALA A 26 10.05 6.02 -7.52
CA ALA A 26 9.60 7.30 -8.05
C ALA A 26 8.28 7.15 -8.81
N LEU A 27 7.38 8.10 -8.59
CA LEU A 27 6.08 8.18 -9.24
C LEU A 27 5.94 9.49 -10.03
N TYR A 28 5.25 9.42 -11.16
CA TYR A 28 4.83 10.58 -11.95
C TYR A 28 3.44 10.31 -12.52
N GLY A 29 2.51 11.24 -12.33
CA GLY A 29 1.13 11.09 -12.85
C GLY A 29 0.44 9.78 -12.46
N GLY A 30 0.65 9.31 -11.22
CA GLY A 30 0.05 8.07 -10.71
C GLY A 30 0.68 6.77 -11.23
N ARG A 31 1.81 6.84 -11.95
CA ARG A 31 2.55 5.65 -12.42
C ARG A 31 3.94 5.59 -11.81
N ILE A 32 4.44 4.38 -11.58
CA ILE A 32 5.83 4.13 -11.20
C ILE A 32 6.72 4.38 -12.42
N VAL A 33 7.71 5.27 -12.28
CA VAL A 33 8.66 5.61 -13.35
C VAL A 33 10.08 5.14 -13.07
N ALA A 34 10.39 4.80 -11.82
CA ALA A 34 11.64 4.12 -11.46
C ALA A 34 11.50 3.38 -10.13
N VAL A 35 12.24 2.28 -10.01
CA VAL A 35 12.41 1.49 -8.78
C VAL A 35 13.88 1.13 -8.69
N GLY A 36 14.55 1.40 -7.58
CA GLY A 36 16.01 1.23 -7.52
C GLY A 36 16.65 1.60 -6.20
N SER A 37 17.93 1.95 -6.25
CA SER A 37 18.67 2.44 -5.09
C SER A 37 18.16 3.82 -4.67
N ASN A 38 18.47 4.22 -3.44
CA ASN A 38 18.13 5.56 -2.95
C ASN A 38 18.71 6.66 -3.85
N ASP A 39 19.95 6.50 -4.31
CA ASP A 39 20.65 7.52 -5.08
C ASP A 39 20.10 7.64 -6.50
N GLU A 40 19.91 6.51 -7.18
CA GLU A 40 19.34 6.44 -8.54
C GLU A 40 17.98 7.13 -8.60
N VAL A 41 17.09 6.78 -7.67
CA VAL A 41 15.71 7.27 -7.67
C VAL A 41 15.64 8.72 -7.21
N ARG A 42 16.42 9.11 -6.19
CA ARG A 42 16.44 10.50 -5.72
C ARG A 42 16.99 11.49 -6.75
N ALA A 43 17.84 11.05 -7.67
CA ALA A 43 18.32 11.88 -8.79
C ALA A 43 17.19 12.33 -9.74
N LEU A 44 16.05 11.63 -9.74
CA LEU A 44 14.86 11.99 -10.52
C LEU A 44 14.05 13.12 -9.90
N ALA A 45 14.42 13.62 -8.72
CA ALA A 45 13.79 14.77 -8.11
C ALA A 45 13.96 16.03 -8.97
N GLY A 46 12.89 16.82 -9.06
CA GLY A 46 12.84 18.11 -9.73
C GLY A 46 12.16 19.16 -8.85
N ARG A 47 11.86 20.33 -9.42
CA ARG A 47 11.13 21.37 -8.72
C ARG A 47 9.71 20.88 -8.42
N GLY A 48 9.32 20.87 -7.15
CA GLY A 48 7.98 20.44 -6.71
C GLY A 48 7.84 18.94 -6.40
N THR A 49 8.89 18.13 -6.59
CA THR A 49 8.86 16.72 -6.18
C THR A 49 8.70 16.59 -4.67
N GLN A 50 7.65 15.90 -4.23
CA GLN A 50 7.52 15.46 -2.85
C GLN A 50 8.48 14.30 -2.60
N LYS A 51 9.31 14.42 -1.58
CA LYS A 51 10.24 13.36 -1.15
C LYS A 51 9.83 12.89 0.23
N LEU A 52 9.53 11.60 0.36
CA LEU A 52 9.11 10.98 1.61
C LEU A 52 10.18 9.98 2.06
N ASP A 53 10.84 10.31 3.18
CA ASP A 53 11.72 9.39 3.88
C ASP A 53 10.87 8.38 4.66
N LEU A 54 11.03 7.09 4.34
CA LEU A 54 10.27 6.03 4.98
C LEU A 54 10.97 5.42 6.20
N ALA A 55 12.17 5.89 6.56
CA ALA A 55 12.90 5.48 7.77
C ALA A 55 13.03 3.95 7.90
N GLY A 56 13.32 3.26 6.80
CA GLY A 56 13.48 1.81 6.71
C GLY A 56 12.16 1.02 6.65
N ARG A 57 11.00 1.67 6.61
CA ARG A 57 9.70 0.98 6.50
C ARG A 57 9.56 0.23 5.17
N THR A 58 8.69 -0.76 5.19
CA THR A 58 8.43 -1.64 4.05
C THR A 58 7.43 -1.02 3.08
N VAL A 59 7.72 -1.12 1.78
CA VAL A 59 6.79 -0.81 0.69
C VAL A 59 6.49 -2.11 -0.05
N VAL A 60 5.21 -2.39 -0.26
CA VAL A 60 4.72 -3.53 -1.05
C VAL A 60 3.74 -3.04 -2.12
N PRO A 61 3.50 -3.80 -3.20
CA PRO A 61 2.41 -3.49 -4.11
C PRO A 61 1.09 -3.51 -3.33
N GLY A 62 0.15 -2.63 -3.71
CA GLY A 62 -1.18 -2.64 -3.13
C GLY A 62 -1.85 -4.00 -3.32
N PHE A 63 -2.57 -4.48 -2.30
CA PHE A 63 -3.28 -5.75 -2.41
C PHE A 63 -4.37 -5.67 -3.47
N THR A 64 -4.44 -6.70 -4.29
CA THR A 64 -5.52 -6.90 -5.28
C THR A 64 -6.35 -8.08 -4.83
N ASP A 65 -7.62 -7.84 -4.52
CA ASP A 65 -8.58 -8.89 -4.24
C ASP A 65 -9.23 -9.35 -5.55
N SER A 66 -9.02 -10.62 -5.92
CA SER A 66 -9.52 -11.18 -7.17
C SER A 66 -10.99 -11.57 -7.10
N HIS A 67 -11.56 -11.74 -5.90
CA HIS A 67 -12.94 -12.14 -5.72
C HIS A 67 -13.46 -11.70 -4.35
N VAL A 68 -14.33 -10.70 -4.36
CA VAL A 68 -14.97 -10.20 -3.15
C VAL A 68 -16.43 -9.84 -3.41
N HIS A 69 -17.26 -10.11 -2.40
CA HIS A 69 -18.65 -9.69 -2.39
C HIS A 69 -18.80 -8.36 -1.64
N PHE A 70 -18.39 -7.25 -2.26
CA PHE A 70 -18.34 -5.93 -1.59
C PHE A 70 -19.65 -5.51 -0.92
N LEU A 71 -20.79 -5.70 -1.59
CA LEU A 71 -22.10 -5.34 -1.02
C LEU A 71 -22.40 -6.15 0.25
N TRP A 72 -22.15 -7.46 0.20
CA TRP A 72 -22.38 -8.34 1.36
C TRP A 72 -21.43 -8.04 2.51
N TYR A 73 -20.17 -7.70 2.20
CA TYR A 73 -19.21 -7.24 3.21
C TYR A 73 -19.69 -5.96 3.89
N ALA A 74 -20.10 -4.94 3.12
CA ALA A 74 -20.60 -3.68 3.65
C ALA A 74 -21.85 -3.85 4.51
N VAL A 75 -22.82 -4.66 4.05
CA VAL A 75 -24.01 -4.99 4.84
C VAL A 75 -23.64 -5.77 6.10
N GLY A 76 -22.64 -6.65 6.04
CA GLY A 76 -22.13 -7.38 7.20
C GLY A 76 -21.60 -6.45 8.28
N LEU A 77 -20.87 -5.40 7.92
CA LEU A 77 -20.32 -4.41 8.86
C LEU A 77 -21.39 -3.63 9.64
N THR A 78 -22.63 -3.57 9.13
CA THR A 78 -23.74 -2.88 9.81
C THR A 78 -24.61 -3.82 10.65
N ARG A 79 -24.38 -5.13 10.61
CA ARG A 79 -25.17 -6.10 11.37
C ARG A 79 -24.70 -6.14 12.83
N PRO A 80 -25.62 -6.38 13.79
CA PRO A 80 -25.24 -6.70 15.16
C PRO A 80 -24.29 -7.90 15.16
N ASN A 81 -23.17 -7.76 15.87
CA ASN A 81 -22.29 -8.89 16.10
C ASN A 81 -22.81 -9.70 17.28
N LEU A 82 -23.30 -10.90 17.01
CA LEU A 82 -23.77 -11.85 18.03
C LEU A 82 -22.73 -12.92 18.36
N ASP A 83 -21.49 -12.77 17.86
CA ASP A 83 -20.39 -13.69 18.17
C ASP A 83 -20.21 -13.77 19.68
N GLY A 84 -20.34 -14.99 20.22
CA GLY A 84 -20.16 -15.26 21.64
C GLY A 84 -21.40 -15.11 22.53
N ALA A 85 -22.59 -14.80 21.97
CA ALA A 85 -23.85 -14.89 22.71
C ALA A 85 -24.10 -16.33 23.21
N LYS A 86 -24.40 -16.49 24.50
CA LYS A 86 -24.54 -17.81 25.16
C LYS A 86 -25.99 -18.20 25.42
N SER A 87 -26.92 -17.28 25.19
CA SER A 87 -28.35 -17.51 25.37
C SER A 87 -29.16 -16.67 24.38
N LEU A 88 -30.42 -17.05 24.20
CA LEU A 88 -31.37 -16.27 23.41
C LEU A 88 -31.61 -14.88 24.01
N GLU A 89 -31.64 -14.78 25.34
CA GLU A 89 -31.82 -13.52 26.06
C GLU A 89 -30.66 -12.55 25.79
N GLU A 90 -29.42 -13.03 25.84
CA GLU A 90 -28.24 -12.22 25.47
C GLU A 90 -28.25 -11.79 23.99
N ALA A 91 -28.76 -12.65 23.10
CA ALA A 91 -28.83 -12.34 21.66
C ALA A 91 -29.96 -11.36 21.33
N LEU A 92 -31.03 -11.33 22.12
CA LEU A 92 -32.20 -10.51 21.89
C LEU A 92 -32.18 -9.17 22.64
N GLY A 93 -31.41 -9.06 23.73
CA GLY A 93 -31.18 -7.80 24.46
C GLY A 93 -32.45 -7.05 24.84
#